data_AF-A0A9E1FFA7-F1
#
_entry.id   AF-A0A9E1FFA7-F1
#
_cell.length_a   1.000
_cell.length_b   1.000
_cell.length_c   1.000
_cell.angle_alpha   90.00
_cell.angle_beta   90.00
_cell.angle_gamma   90.00
#
_symmetry.space_group_name_H-M   'P 1'
#
loop_
_entity.id
_entity.type
_entity.pdbx_description
1 polymer ?
#
loop_
_entity_poly.entity_id
_entity_poly.type
_entity_poly.pdbx_seq_one_letter_code
_entity_poly.pdbx_strand_id
1 'polypeptide(L)'
;MKQTLPEKITLKLNQNPEINLFTHHSLPLLIPVSEEFDYWRLCNFINIFYHFDYPTSFDYTDYQRYYTGVFDIATLEYDDLDSIDRTIYWKQQLCKEKYIYIWLNQKYLPGSFSYQKRDDMHPVLIYAYEGNKFFAKAFDVNNAIYALEFLTEDLEYAFSKTQAEYKENINDDDMIMLIRQKKFSISYIKNRHFVYSAFYWELSDYYYGHGSNKGWYRFFQENESYLGGHPEVYGFKISELLLQHLRTETELRCMDYRLVHMITENKSLIAERLSAIGDKYDLSQKLKDLAEKYKVLSGKYHSFRKLYMMLSLKETKMRTFYPIPRDLVNLNKLASSLSDLVAEEKILMEQILSAVEENYIMSAFSPAMQKLENYYLKDGYCYINIAGAAYPKILSCIRNKVPYRFLEGSDGSKIEYETTLLYDSVMSYPIKNNITWVRYPIRENETDKMPSFYGCKSSAFSGAAVSASSIHNPDTGSIPEAKNVLIYDDLSFWSPEISDRNPFLIFTLPREEVFQCCAIAEYCTFLDHEASICIKHFAIDVKAKNGRWREVVKLEKQEKRKTFSAKFRKVVGKEFRLRILDPQESFPSGHPLRISYFYLF
;
A
#
# COMPACT_ATOMS: atom_id res chain seq x y z
N MET A 1 -27.90 36.10 7.46
CA MET A 1 -29.00 35.12 7.43
C MET A 1 -28.69 34.04 8.47
N LYS A 2 -29.55 33.83 9.48
CA LYS A 2 -29.42 32.70 10.41
C LYS A 2 -29.77 31.44 9.63
N GLN A 3 -28.79 30.59 9.37
CA GLN A 3 -29.02 29.30 8.71
C GLN A 3 -29.81 28.43 9.69
N THR A 4 -31.08 28.15 9.40
CA THR A 4 -31.89 27.21 10.18
C THR A 4 -31.32 25.82 10.01
N LEU A 5 -30.81 25.24 11.10
CA LEU A 5 -30.32 23.87 11.13
C LEU A 5 -31.50 22.90 10.99
N PRO A 6 -31.34 21.77 10.29
CA PRO A 6 -32.36 20.72 10.24
C PRO A 6 -32.62 20.16 11.65
N GLU A 7 -33.81 19.61 11.88
CA GLU A 7 -34.18 19.05 13.20
C GLU A 7 -33.48 17.70 13.48
N LYS A 8 -33.02 17.02 12.41
CA LYS A 8 -32.36 15.71 12.48
C LYS A 8 -31.31 15.56 11.40
N ILE A 9 -30.16 14.99 11.75
CA ILE A 9 -29.13 14.50 10.83
C ILE A 9 -28.62 13.16 11.33
N THR A 10 -28.35 12.23 10.41
CA THR A 10 -27.70 10.95 10.71
C THR A 10 -26.70 10.62 9.61
N LEU A 11 -25.41 10.59 9.97
CA LEU A 11 -24.35 10.16 9.06
C LEU A 11 -24.24 8.62 9.07
N LYS A 12 -23.83 8.04 7.95
CA LYS A 12 -23.75 6.58 7.78
C LYS A 12 -22.55 6.02 8.55
N LEU A 13 -22.72 4.85 9.17
CA LEU A 13 -21.61 4.10 9.79
C LEU A 13 -21.58 2.65 9.29
N ASN A 14 -20.38 2.08 9.22
CA ASN A 14 -20.17 0.63 9.18
C ASN A 14 -20.47 0.05 10.56
N GLN A 15 -21.08 -1.14 10.61
CA GLN A 15 -21.51 -1.74 11.88
C GLN A 15 -20.37 -2.45 12.62
N ASN A 16 -19.40 -3.00 11.88
CA ASN A 16 -18.29 -3.76 12.43
C ASN A 16 -16.98 -3.20 11.86
N PRO A 17 -16.12 -2.57 12.67
CA PRO A 17 -14.80 -2.19 12.21
C PRO A 17 -13.93 -3.44 12.12
N GLU A 18 -13.01 -3.42 11.16
CA GLU A 18 -12.05 -4.51 10.97
C GLU A 18 -10.99 -4.56 12.07
N ILE A 19 -10.66 -3.40 12.64
CA ILE A 19 -9.79 -3.24 13.80
C ILE A 19 -10.67 -2.88 14.98
N ASN A 20 -10.55 -3.64 16.08
CA ASN A 20 -11.36 -3.43 17.28
C ASN A 20 -10.54 -3.40 18.58
N LEU A 21 -9.22 -3.53 18.49
CA LEU A 21 -8.36 -3.45 19.67
C LEU A 21 -8.12 -2.01 20.15
N PHE A 22 -7.84 -1.10 19.21
CA PHE A 22 -7.47 0.28 19.50
C PHE A 22 -8.57 1.25 19.11
N THR A 23 -8.98 2.12 20.03
CA THR A 23 -10.11 3.04 19.85
C THR A 23 -9.84 4.12 18.80
N HIS A 24 -8.60 4.60 18.73
CA HIS A 24 -8.16 5.58 17.74
C HIS A 24 -8.13 5.03 16.31
N HIS A 25 -8.19 3.70 16.14
CA HIS A 25 -8.40 3.06 14.83
C HIS A 25 -9.84 2.62 14.63
N SER A 26 -10.39 1.91 15.61
CA SER A 26 -11.68 1.24 15.51
C SER A 26 -12.85 2.20 15.36
N LEU A 27 -12.82 3.39 15.97
CA LEU A 27 -13.85 4.41 15.80
C LEU A 27 -13.77 5.08 14.42
N PRO A 28 -12.64 5.66 13.97
CA PRO A 28 -12.56 6.22 12.61
C PRO A 28 -12.91 5.21 11.50
N LEU A 29 -12.59 3.92 11.67
CA LEU A 29 -12.93 2.88 10.69
C LEU A 29 -14.43 2.53 10.62
N LEU A 30 -15.25 3.05 11.53
CA LEU A 30 -16.71 3.02 11.38
C LEU A 30 -17.19 3.98 10.29
N ILE A 31 -16.41 5.00 9.95
CA ILE A 31 -16.77 5.95 8.88
C ILE A 31 -16.64 5.22 7.54
N PRO A 32 -17.71 5.12 6.74
CA PRO A 32 -17.67 4.43 5.47
C PRO A 32 -16.69 5.13 4.54
N VAL A 33 -15.79 4.32 3.99
CA VAL A 33 -14.89 4.71 2.90
C VAL A 33 -15.57 4.28 1.60
N SER A 34 -15.73 5.19 0.64
CA SER A 34 -16.33 4.85 -0.66
C SER A 34 -15.45 3.87 -1.43
N GLU A 35 -16.05 3.09 -2.33
CA GLU A 35 -15.34 2.11 -3.16
C GLU A 35 -14.12 2.70 -3.90
N GLU A 36 -14.15 3.99 -4.21
CA GLU A 36 -13.05 4.71 -4.85
C GLU A 36 -11.74 4.70 -4.06
N PHE A 37 -11.84 4.55 -2.74
CA PHE A 37 -10.71 4.51 -1.81
C PHE A 37 -10.43 3.10 -1.30
N ASP A 38 -11.02 2.06 -1.90
CA ASP A 38 -10.80 0.69 -1.47
C ASP A 38 -9.33 0.27 -1.56
N TYR A 39 -8.57 0.82 -2.52
CA TYR A 39 -7.12 0.59 -2.60
C TYR A 39 -6.41 0.94 -1.28
N TRP A 40 -6.86 2.00 -0.59
CA TRP A 40 -6.23 2.46 0.65
C TRP A 40 -6.44 1.40 1.70
N ARG A 41 -7.66 0.90 1.85
CA ARG A 41 -7.97 -0.20 2.75
C ARG A 41 -7.13 -1.44 2.43
N LEU A 42 -6.90 -1.77 1.16
CA LEU A 42 -6.09 -2.92 0.74
C LEU A 42 -4.60 -2.81 1.13
N CYS A 43 -4.06 -1.61 1.26
CA CYS A 43 -2.63 -1.36 1.45
C CYS A 43 -2.27 -0.82 2.84
N ASN A 44 -3.20 -0.74 3.78
CA ASN A 44 -2.96 -0.25 5.14
C ASN A 44 -3.34 -1.32 6.17
N PHE A 45 -2.80 -1.19 7.38
CA PHE A 45 -3.01 -2.09 8.53
C PHE A 45 -2.48 -3.52 8.31
N ILE A 46 -1.38 -3.63 7.57
CA ILE A 46 -0.69 -4.91 7.29
C ILE A 46 0.46 -5.13 8.26
N ASN A 47 1.22 -4.09 8.56
CA ASN A 47 2.40 -4.19 9.40
C ASN A 47 2.09 -3.67 10.82
N ILE A 48 2.75 -4.26 11.79
CA ILE A 48 2.56 -4.02 13.23
C ILE A 48 3.92 -3.79 13.87
N PHE A 49 3.97 -3.08 14.99
CA PHE A 49 5.20 -2.85 15.75
C PHE A 49 5.00 -3.13 17.23
N TYR A 50 6.11 -3.33 17.93
CA TYR A 50 6.22 -3.46 19.37
C TYR A 50 7.44 -2.68 19.85
N HIS A 51 7.24 -1.81 20.83
CA HIS A 51 8.25 -0.94 21.41
C HIS A 51 8.43 -1.27 22.89
N PHE A 52 9.68 -1.57 23.32
CA PHE A 52 9.98 -2.05 24.67
C PHE A 52 9.99 -0.94 25.72
N ASP A 53 10.40 0.28 25.38
CA ASP A 53 10.59 1.35 26.37
C ASP A 53 9.27 1.90 26.87
N TYR A 54 9.32 2.54 28.04
CA TYR A 54 8.14 3.09 28.70
C TYR A 54 7.71 4.42 28.04
N PRO A 55 6.42 4.56 27.67
CA PRO A 55 5.36 3.57 27.79
C PRO A 55 5.46 2.46 26.72
N THR A 56 5.50 1.20 27.16
CA THR A 56 5.56 0.04 26.25
C THR A 56 4.31 0.06 25.39
N SER A 57 4.50 0.07 24.07
CA SER A 57 3.41 0.24 23.11
C SER A 57 3.55 -0.77 21.98
N PHE A 58 2.41 -1.18 21.43
CA PHE A 58 2.32 -1.97 20.21
C PHE A 58 1.09 -1.51 19.46
N ASP A 59 1.21 -1.42 18.14
CA ASP A 59 0.12 -0.96 17.28
C ASP A 59 0.39 -1.36 15.82
N TYR A 60 -0.50 -0.98 14.93
CA TYR A 60 -0.23 -0.92 13.50
C TYR A 60 0.77 0.18 13.18
N THR A 61 1.60 -0.01 12.15
CA THR A 61 2.51 1.05 11.68
C THR A 61 1.77 2.23 11.01
N ASP A 62 0.47 2.06 10.80
CA ASP A 62 -0.46 2.98 10.15
C ASP A 62 -1.05 4.00 11.14
N TYR A 63 -0.28 5.04 11.49
CA TYR A 63 -0.71 6.08 12.44
C TYR A 63 -1.85 7.00 11.92
N GLN A 64 -2.37 7.91 12.76
CA GLN A 64 -3.53 8.77 12.42
C GLN A 64 -3.38 9.56 11.10
N ARG A 65 -2.15 9.94 10.71
CA ARG A 65 -1.91 10.65 9.43
C ARG A 65 -2.29 9.82 8.19
N TYR A 66 -2.34 8.49 8.26
CA TYR A 66 -2.72 7.66 7.12
C TYR A 66 -4.18 7.87 6.70
N TYR A 67 -5.04 8.22 7.65
CA TYR A 67 -6.43 8.59 7.40
C TYR A 67 -6.57 9.83 6.50
N THR A 68 -5.57 10.72 6.46
CA THR A 68 -5.59 11.90 5.57
C THR A 68 -5.58 11.52 4.08
N GLY A 69 -5.24 10.28 3.72
CA GLY A 69 -5.36 9.78 2.36
C GLY A 69 -6.81 9.66 1.88
N VAL A 70 -7.76 9.45 2.79
CA VAL A 70 -9.18 9.16 2.49
C VAL A 70 -10.17 10.08 3.19
N PHE A 71 -9.72 10.77 4.24
CA PHE A 71 -10.50 11.70 5.03
C PHE A 71 -9.89 13.11 4.98
N ASP A 72 -10.75 14.11 4.95
CA ASP A 72 -10.44 15.48 5.35
C ASP A 72 -10.59 15.55 6.88
N ILE A 73 -9.47 15.79 7.56
CA ILE A 73 -9.40 15.84 9.02
C ILE A 73 -9.02 17.26 9.41
N ALA A 74 -9.89 17.91 10.18
CA ALA A 74 -9.55 19.13 10.90
C ALA A 74 -9.46 18.81 12.39
N THR A 75 -8.38 19.25 13.02
CA THR A 75 -8.13 19.03 14.43
C THR A 75 -8.37 20.31 15.21
N LEU A 76 -8.96 20.19 16.40
CA LEU A 76 -9.25 21.29 17.31
C LEU A 76 -8.77 20.93 18.71
N GLU A 77 -8.34 21.94 19.45
CA GLU A 77 -8.13 21.89 20.89
C GLU A 77 -9.44 22.23 21.62
N TYR A 78 -9.54 21.89 22.90
CA TYR A 78 -10.72 22.23 23.70
C TYR A 78 -10.93 23.74 23.79
N ASP A 79 -9.85 24.51 23.87
CA ASP A 79 -9.85 25.97 23.99
C ASP A 79 -10.37 26.69 22.74
N ASP A 80 -10.26 26.05 21.56
CA ASP A 80 -10.78 26.60 20.30
C ASP A 80 -12.30 26.83 20.36
N LEU A 81 -12.97 26.26 21.37
CA LEU A 81 -14.43 26.22 21.51
C LEU A 81 -14.95 27.00 22.72
N ASP A 82 -14.10 27.72 23.47
CA ASP A 82 -14.50 28.46 24.68
C ASP A 82 -15.49 29.59 24.41
N SER A 83 -15.37 30.24 23.25
CA SER A 83 -16.18 31.41 22.87
C SER A 83 -17.35 31.07 21.93
N ILE A 84 -17.58 29.79 21.68
CA ILE A 84 -18.55 29.31 20.69
C ILE A 84 -19.70 28.59 21.40
N ASP A 85 -20.93 28.77 20.92
CA ASP A 85 -22.03 27.87 21.25
C ASP A 85 -21.74 26.49 20.67
N ARG A 86 -21.13 25.63 21.48
CA ARG A 86 -20.67 24.29 21.12
C ARG A 86 -21.79 23.42 20.58
N THR A 87 -22.98 23.52 21.17
CA THR A 87 -24.17 22.80 20.71
C THR A 87 -24.51 23.15 19.26
N ILE A 88 -24.57 24.44 18.93
CA ILE A 88 -24.81 24.90 17.56
C ILE A 88 -23.65 24.46 16.65
N TYR A 89 -22.41 24.56 17.14
CA TYR A 89 -21.22 24.18 16.40
C TYR A 89 -21.22 22.70 16.01
N TRP A 90 -21.49 21.78 16.95
CA TRP A 90 -21.54 20.34 16.69
C TRP A 90 -22.60 19.99 15.65
N LYS A 91 -23.81 20.54 15.79
CA LYS A 91 -24.88 20.35 14.82
C LYS A 91 -24.49 20.87 13.43
N GLN A 92 -23.82 22.03 13.36
CA GLN A 92 -23.31 22.58 12.09
C GLN A 92 -22.26 21.67 11.44
N GLN A 93 -21.34 21.07 12.21
CA GLN A 93 -20.35 20.16 11.64
C GLN A 93 -21.01 18.89 11.08
N LEU A 94 -21.96 18.30 11.81
CA LEU A 94 -22.73 17.15 11.32
C LEU A 94 -23.51 17.48 10.04
N CYS A 95 -24.10 18.68 9.93
CA CYS A 95 -24.76 19.15 8.70
C CYS A 95 -23.79 19.32 7.52
N LYS A 96 -22.50 19.53 7.79
CA LYS A 96 -21.42 19.58 6.79
C LYS A 96 -20.82 18.21 6.50
N GLU A 97 -21.50 17.13 6.90
CA GLU A 97 -21.06 15.73 6.76
C GLU A 97 -19.74 15.45 7.50
N LYS A 98 -19.47 16.16 8.60
CA LYS A 98 -18.31 15.91 9.45
C LYS A 98 -18.71 15.12 10.69
N TYR A 99 -18.14 13.93 10.84
CA TYR A 99 -18.16 13.17 12.09
C TYR A 99 -17.32 13.90 13.14
N ILE A 100 -17.71 13.80 14.40
CA ILE A 100 -17.00 14.43 15.51
C ILE A 100 -16.40 13.30 16.35
N TYR A 101 -15.09 13.14 16.28
CA TYR A 101 -14.33 12.28 17.17
C TYR A 101 -13.80 13.15 18.31
N ILE A 102 -14.18 12.84 19.54
CA ILE A 102 -13.85 13.68 20.70
C ILE A 102 -13.54 12.80 21.90
N TRP A 103 -12.47 13.14 22.61
CA TRP A 103 -12.17 12.54 23.91
C TRP A 103 -13.08 13.14 24.98
N LEU A 104 -13.72 12.30 25.78
CA LEU A 104 -14.58 12.75 26.88
C LEU A 104 -14.35 11.83 28.08
N ASN A 105 -14.40 12.40 29.28
CA ASN A 105 -14.48 11.59 30.49
C ASN A 105 -15.87 10.94 30.55
N GLN A 106 -15.92 9.65 30.22
CA GLN A 106 -17.17 8.90 30.12
C GLN A 106 -17.95 8.83 31.44
N LYS A 107 -17.31 9.13 32.59
CA LYS A 107 -17.98 9.32 33.89
C LYS A 107 -19.17 10.26 33.82
N TYR A 108 -19.11 11.26 32.94
CA TYR A 108 -20.12 12.30 32.81
C TYR A 108 -21.11 12.06 31.66
N LEU A 109 -20.97 10.97 30.90
CA LEU A 109 -21.85 10.64 29.78
C LEU A 109 -22.87 9.56 30.16
N PRO A 110 -24.18 9.87 30.25
CA PRO A 110 -25.21 8.87 30.49
C PRO A 110 -25.16 7.73 29.46
N GLY A 111 -25.44 6.51 29.92
CA GLY A 111 -25.40 5.30 29.10
C GLY A 111 -24.00 4.74 28.87
N SER A 112 -22.94 5.44 29.26
CA SER A 112 -21.58 4.88 29.26
C SER A 112 -21.39 3.86 30.36
N PHE A 113 -20.45 2.92 30.18
CA PHE A 113 -20.13 1.94 31.22
C PHE A 113 -19.60 2.60 32.51
N SER A 114 -18.86 3.70 32.35
CA SER A 114 -18.19 4.42 33.44
C SER A 114 -19.04 5.53 34.07
N TYR A 115 -20.26 5.77 33.56
CA TYR A 115 -21.16 6.83 34.03
C TYR A 115 -21.34 6.79 35.55
N GLN A 116 -20.96 7.88 36.22
CA GLN A 116 -20.99 8.07 37.68
C GLN A 116 -20.20 7.03 38.51
N LYS A 117 -19.33 6.22 37.89
CA LYS A 117 -18.59 5.15 38.58
C LYS A 117 -17.10 5.45 38.74
N ARG A 118 -16.43 5.83 37.65
CA ARG A 118 -14.98 6.04 37.61
C ARG A 118 -14.62 7.03 36.52
N ASP A 119 -13.52 7.74 36.71
CA ASP A 119 -12.93 8.57 35.65
C ASP A 119 -12.40 7.67 34.54
N ASP A 120 -12.76 8.03 33.30
CA ASP A 120 -12.53 7.19 32.14
C ASP A 120 -12.44 8.04 30.87
N MET A 121 -11.25 8.58 30.61
CA MET A 121 -10.96 9.39 29.43
C MET A 121 -10.86 8.50 28.20
N HIS A 122 -11.88 8.55 27.33
CA HIS A 122 -11.94 7.74 26.13
C HIS A 122 -12.60 8.48 24.97
N PRO A 123 -12.25 8.15 23.72
CA PRO A 123 -12.85 8.77 22.56
C PRO A 123 -14.29 8.31 22.32
N VAL A 124 -15.08 9.22 21.77
CA VAL A 124 -16.46 9.04 21.35
C VAL A 124 -16.61 9.59 19.93
N LEU A 125 -17.25 8.81 19.06
CA LEU A 125 -17.56 9.22 17.67
C LEU A 125 -19.03 9.60 17.55
N ILE A 126 -19.32 10.90 17.49
CA ILE A 126 -20.66 11.44 17.30
C ILE A 126 -20.96 11.51 15.81
N TYR A 127 -22.10 10.96 15.39
CA TYR A 127 -22.47 10.81 13.98
C TYR A 127 -23.91 11.29 13.67
N ALA A 128 -24.71 11.61 14.68
CA ALA A 128 -26.09 12.03 14.47
C ALA A 128 -26.62 12.91 15.60
N TYR A 129 -27.68 13.66 15.29
CA TYR A 129 -28.52 14.33 16.28
C TYR A 129 -29.99 14.33 15.85
N GLU A 130 -30.89 14.41 16.83
CA GLU A 130 -32.35 14.56 16.65
C GLU A 130 -32.89 15.43 17.78
N GLY A 131 -33.39 16.63 17.44
CA GLY A 131 -33.83 17.60 18.44
C GLY A 131 -32.70 17.99 19.42
N ASN A 132 -32.86 17.62 20.69
CA ASN A 132 -31.88 17.85 21.76
C ASN A 132 -31.01 16.62 22.09
N LYS A 133 -31.09 15.54 21.31
CA LYS A 133 -30.31 14.31 21.52
C LYS A 133 -29.18 14.19 20.51
N PHE A 134 -28.06 13.64 20.96
CA PHE A 134 -26.95 13.21 20.13
C PHE A 134 -26.81 11.68 20.18
N PHE A 135 -26.37 11.11 19.07
CA PHE A 135 -26.05 9.69 18.97
C PHE A 135 -24.57 9.51 18.62
N ALA A 136 -23.94 8.57 19.32
CA ALA A 136 -22.52 8.33 19.20
C ALA A 136 -22.17 6.84 19.28
N LYS A 137 -20.92 6.54 18.96
CA LYS A 137 -20.27 5.24 19.19
C LYS A 137 -19.13 5.44 20.17
N ALA A 138 -19.04 4.56 21.16
CA ALA A 138 -17.96 4.52 22.14
C ALA A 138 -17.44 3.09 22.26
N PHE A 139 -16.31 2.94 22.95
CA PHE A 139 -15.69 1.64 23.20
C PHE A 139 -15.63 1.36 24.70
N ASP A 140 -15.88 0.11 25.07
CA ASP A 140 -15.60 -0.46 26.39
C ASP A 140 -15.03 -1.87 26.23
N VAL A 141 -14.11 -2.26 27.11
CA VAL A 141 -13.45 -3.57 27.05
C VAL A 141 -14.42 -4.76 27.10
N ASN A 142 -15.55 -4.62 27.78
CA ASN A 142 -16.53 -5.71 27.92
C ASN A 142 -17.57 -5.71 26.80
N ASN A 143 -17.88 -4.53 26.25
CA ASN A 143 -18.95 -4.35 25.27
C ASN A 143 -18.44 -4.10 23.84
N ALA A 144 -17.12 -4.05 23.63
CA ALA A 144 -16.49 -3.58 22.40
C ALA A 144 -17.05 -2.20 22.00
N ILE A 145 -17.35 -2.00 20.71
CA ILE A 145 -18.01 -0.77 20.25
C ILE A 145 -19.52 -0.85 20.51
N TYR A 146 -20.04 0.12 21.25
CA TYR A 146 -21.44 0.22 21.60
C TYR A 146 -22.02 1.59 21.21
N ALA A 147 -23.35 1.67 21.13
CA ALA A 147 -24.05 2.91 20.83
C ALA A 147 -24.34 3.70 22.12
N LEU A 148 -24.16 5.01 22.04
CA LEU A 148 -24.53 5.97 23.07
C LEU A 148 -25.61 6.91 22.55
N GLU A 149 -26.53 7.26 23.45
CA GLU A 149 -27.51 8.32 23.28
C GLU A 149 -27.45 9.20 24.51
N PHE A 150 -27.29 10.51 24.31
CA PHE A 150 -27.22 11.48 25.40
C PHE A 150 -27.85 12.80 24.99
N LEU A 151 -28.30 13.57 25.99
CA LEU A 151 -28.85 14.90 25.76
C LEU A 151 -27.73 15.89 25.43
N THR A 152 -28.12 16.99 24.80
CA THR A 152 -27.24 18.11 24.49
C THR A 152 -26.56 18.64 25.76
N GLU A 153 -27.31 18.77 26.85
CA GLU A 153 -26.80 19.24 28.14
C GLU A 153 -25.77 18.28 28.75
N ASP A 154 -25.93 16.96 28.56
CA ASP A 154 -24.98 15.96 29.02
C ASP A 154 -23.65 16.07 28.27
N LEU A 155 -23.71 16.28 26.95
CA LEU A 155 -22.52 16.49 26.13
C LEU A 155 -21.77 17.76 26.55
N GLU A 156 -22.49 18.86 26.76
CA GLU A 156 -21.90 20.13 27.21
C GLU A 156 -21.25 20.00 28.59
N TYR A 157 -21.92 19.30 29.50
CA TYR A 157 -21.41 19.05 30.83
C TYR A 157 -20.17 18.16 30.81
N ALA A 158 -20.21 17.04 30.08
CA ALA A 158 -19.07 16.14 29.92
C ALA A 158 -17.88 16.84 29.27
N PHE A 159 -18.11 17.67 28.24
CA PHE A 159 -17.07 18.46 27.59
C PHE A 159 -16.41 19.42 28.58
N SER A 160 -17.20 20.22 29.29
CA SER A 160 -16.69 21.24 30.20
C SER A 160 -15.92 20.63 31.37
N LYS A 161 -16.37 19.47 31.88
CA LYS A 161 -15.65 18.72 32.91
C LYS A 161 -14.35 18.12 32.40
N THR A 162 -14.39 17.52 31.21
CA THR A 162 -13.19 16.97 30.55
C THR A 162 -12.12 18.05 30.36
N GLN A 163 -12.52 19.20 29.82
CA GLN A 163 -11.64 20.36 29.64
C GLN A 163 -11.07 20.86 30.97
N ALA A 164 -11.89 21.02 32.00
CA ALA A 164 -11.43 21.53 33.29
C ALA A 164 -10.49 20.57 34.04
N GLU A 165 -10.70 19.25 33.90
CA GLU A 165 -10.01 18.24 34.71
C GLU A 165 -8.78 17.63 34.02
N TYR A 166 -8.72 17.64 32.68
CA TYR A 166 -7.73 16.86 31.93
C TYR A 166 -6.92 17.66 30.90
N LYS A 167 -7.19 18.96 30.68
CA LYS A 167 -6.51 19.79 29.68
C LYS A 167 -4.97 19.74 29.72
N GLU A 168 -4.36 19.61 30.90
CA GLU A 168 -2.89 19.55 31.06
C GLU A 168 -2.29 18.14 30.91
N ASN A 169 -3.13 17.09 30.87
CA ASN A 169 -2.71 15.68 30.81
C ASN A 169 -3.14 14.97 29.51
N ILE A 170 -3.62 15.75 28.54
CA ILE A 170 -4.07 15.30 27.22
C ILE A 170 -2.84 15.32 26.32
N ASN A 171 -2.41 14.14 25.85
CA ASN A 171 -1.29 14.02 24.90
C ASN A 171 -1.71 14.57 23.53
N ASP A 172 -0.75 14.81 22.62
CA ASP A 172 -1.01 15.28 21.24
C ASP A 172 -2.00 14.39 20.43
N ASP A 173 -2.27 13.17 20.90
CA ASP A 173 -3.26 12.22 20.35
C ASP A 173 -4.70 12.40 20.84
N ASP A 174 -4.91 13.20 21.89
CA ASP A 174 -6.17 13.33 22.64
C ASP A 174 -7.03 14.53 22.16
N MET A 175 -7.04 14.77 20.84
CA MET A 175 -7.65 15.95 20.23
C MET A 175 -9.11 15.73 19.78
N ILE A 176 -9.81 16.85 19.53
CA ILE A 176 -11.11 16.84 18.85
C ILE A 176 -10.83 16.78 17.34
N MET A 177 -11.35 15.77 16.66
CA MET A 177 -11.20 15.63 15.21
C MET A 177 -12.56 15.76 14.52
N LEU A 178 -12.63 16.65 13.55
CA LEU A 178 -13.72 16.75 12.60
C LEU A 178 -13.34 15.99 11.34
N ILE A 179 -13.93 14.82 11.16
CA ILE A 179 -13.57 13.87 10.11
C ILE A 179 -14.64 13.91 9.03
N ARG A 180 -14.26 14.09 7.77
CA ARG A 180 -15.17 13.98 6.62
C ARG A 180 -14.53 13.14 5.53
N GLN A 181 -15.33 12.31 4.88
CA GLN A 181 -14.84 11.56 3.73
C GLN A 181 -14.53 12.51 2.56
N LYS A 182 -13.34 12.35 1.96
CA LYS A 182 -12.98 13.08 0.74
C LYS A 182 -13.98 12.74 -0.37
N LYS A 183 -14.43 13.77 -1.09
CA LYS A 183 -15.39 13.63 -2.21
C LYS A 183 -14.72 13.41 -3.56
N PHE A 184 -13.40 13.57 -3.65
CA PHE A 184 -12.63 13.40 -4.88
C PHE A 184 -11.46 12.44 -4.65
N SER A 185 -11.45 11.35 -5.41
CA SER A 185 -10.23 10.57 -5.63
C SER A 185 -9.42 11.27 -6.73
N ILE A 186 -8.13 11.48 -6.51
CA ILE A 186 -7.19 11.66 -7.61
C ILE A 186 -7.29 10.37 -8.43
N SER A 187 -7.53 10.45 -9.74
CA SER A 187 -7.68 9.27 -10.62
C SER A 187 -6.46 8.33 -10.61
N TYR A 188 -5.32 8.81 -10.11
CA TYR A 188 -4.08 8.09 -9.87
C TYR A 188 -4.25 6.84 -8.98
N ILE A 189 -5.16 6.87 -8.00
CA ILE A 189 -5.14 5.86 -6.92
C ILE A 189 -5.96 4.59 -7.22
N LYS A 190 -6.61 4.53 -8.39
CA LYS A 190 -7.24 3.31 -8.92
C LYS A 190 -6.30 2.47 -9.81
N ASN A 191 -5.01 2.85 -9.95
CA ASN A 191 -4.08 2.09 -10.76
C ASN A 191 -3.70 0.77 -10.06
N ARG A 192 -4.10 -0.36 -10.65
CA ARG A 192 -3.76 -1.72 -10.23
C ARG A 192 -2.26 -1.89 -9.90
N HIS A 193 -1.36 -1.22 -10.63
CA HIS A 193 0.09 -1.27 -10.35
C HIS A 193 0.45 -0.63 -9.01
N PHE A 194 -0.14 0.52 -8.69
CA PHE A 194 0.11 1.21 -7.42
C PHE A 194 -0.40 0.41 -6.23
N VAL A 195 -1.55 -0.26 -6.38
CA VAL A 195 -2.11 -1.12 -5.33
C VAL A 195 -1.22 -2.32 -5.08
N TYR A 196 -0.73 -2.99 -6.14
CA TYR A 196 0.20 -4.10 -5.97
C TYR A 196 1.53 -3.67 -5.38
N SER A 197 2.12 -2.57 -5.85
CA SER A 197 3.40 -2.11 -5.30
C SER A 197 3.24 -1.75 -3.83
N ALA A 198 2.27 -0.92 -3.47
CA ALA A 198 2.02 -0.54 -2.08
C ALA A 198 1.73 -1.76 -1.19
N PHE A 199 0.88 -2.68 -1.64
CA PHE A 199 0.58 -3.92 -0.90
C PHE A 199 1.81 -4.82 -0.73
N TYR A 200 2.57 -5.05 -1.81
CA TYR A 200 3.80 -5.84 -1.78
C TYR A 200 4.80 -5.27 -0.78
N TRP A 201 4.99 -3.94 -0.78
CA TRP A 201 5.92 -3.27 0.12
C TRP A 201 5.54 -3.45 1.59
N GLU A 202 4.29 -3.20 1.95
CA GLU A 202 3.84 -3.35 3.34
C GLU A 202 3.90 -4.82 3.79
N LEU A 203 3.56 -5.77 2.91
CA LEU A 203 3.67 -7.20 3.21
C LEU A 203 5.13 -7.65 3.35
N SER A 204 6.03 -7.08 2.55
CA SER A 204 7.47 -7.32 2.63
C SER A 204 8.03 -6.77 3.94
N ASP A 205 7.67 -5.55 4.33
CA ASP A 205 8.07 -4.95 5.60
C ASP A 205 7.60 -5.82 6.78
N TYR A 206 6.36 -6.30 6.72
CA TYR A 206 5.82 -7.24 7.69
C TYR A 206 6.67 -8.50 7.78
N TYR A 207 6.95 -9.18 6.67
CA TYR A 207 7.68 -10.46 6.66
C TYR A 207 9.12 -10.32 7.15
N TYR A 208 9.85 -9.31 6.68
CA TYR A 208 11.25 -9.10 7.05
C TYR A 208 11.41 -8.39 8.41
N GLY A 209 10.31 -7.94 9.00
CA GLY A 209 10.27 -7.23 10.28
C GLY A 209 10.97 -5.88 10.19
N HIS A 210 10.49 -5.04 9.27
CA HIS A 210 10.91 -3.66 9.07
C HIS A 210 9.78 -2.70 9.43
N GLY A 211 10.13 -1.52 9.95
CA GLY A 211 9.16 -0.43 10.13
C GLY A 211 8.78 0.22 8.81
N SER A 212 7.61 0.86 8.78
CA SER A 212 7.20 1.68 7.64
C SER A 212 7.93 3.01 7.63
N ASN A 213 8.53 3.38 6.50
CA ASN A 213 9.19 4.69 6.29
C ASN A 213 8.20 5.88 6.24
N LYS A 214 6.89 5.64 6.38
CA LYS A 214 5.80 6.63 6.20
C LYS A 214 5.23 7.20 7.51
N GLY A 215 5.62 6.66 8.68
CA GLY A 215 5.03 7.01 9.98
C GLY A 215 5.87 7.94 10.86
N TRP A 216 5.23 8.50 11.90
CA TRP A 216 5.85 9.28 12.99
C TRP A 216 7.02 8.56 13.67
N TYR A 217 7.06 7.22 13.64
CA TYR A 217 8.15 6.40 14.19
C TYR A 217 9.52 6.64 13.53
N ARG A 218 9.57 7.41 12.43
CA ARG A 218 10.83 7.97 11.92
C ARG A 218 11.57 8.82 12.96
N PHE A 219 10.86 9.48 13.89
CA PHE A 219 11.46 10.24 14.99
C PHE A 219 12.26 9.37 15.97
N PHE A 220 11.88 8.10 16.15
CA PHE A 220 12.63 7.16 16.99
C PHE A 220 13.80 6.54 16.23
N GLN A 221 13.67 6.33 14.92
CA GLN A 221 14.77 5.82 14.06
C GLN A 221 15.91 6.83 13.86
N GLU A 222 15.62 8.14 13.79
CA GLU A 222 16.66 9.17 13.61
C GLU A 222 17.33 9.58 14.95
N ASN A 223 16.78 9.14 16.09
CA ASN A 223 17.30 9.37 17.43
C ASN A 223 17.75 8.07 18.13
N GLU A 224 18.48 7.20 17.43
CA GLU A 224 19.19 6.05 18.04
C GLU A 224 20.08 6.46 19.24
N SER A 225 20.39 7.75 19.40
CA SER A 225 21.20 8.31 20.48
C SER A 225 20.45 8.74 21.75
N TYR A 226 19.12 8.89 21.75
CA TYR A 226 18.38 9.45 22.91
C TYR A 226 17.55 8.43 23.70
N LEU A 227 17.26 7.25 23.16
CA LEU A 227 16.48 6.21 23.85
C LEU A 227 17.28 4.91 23.95
N GLY A 228 18.15 4.82 24.96
CA GLY A 228 18.37 3.61 25.76
C GLY A 228 18.71 2.26 25.12
N GLY A 229 18.93 2.14 23.80
CA GLY A 229 19.41 0.91 23.17
C GLY A 229 18.43 -0.27 23.12
N HIS A 230 17.11 -0.06 23.22
CA HIS A 230 16.13 -1.13 23.06
C HIS A 230 15.49 -1.13 21.65
N PRO A 231 15.63 -2.22 20.86
CA PRO A 231 15.20 -2.24 19.47
C PRO A 231 13.69 -2.39 19.33
N GLU A 232 13.05 -1.54 18.52
CA GLU A 232 11.67 -1.77 18.06
C GLU A 232 11.59 -3.08 17.26
N VAL A 233 10.53 -3.87 17.48
CA VAL A 233 10.27 -5.13 16.76
C VAL A 233 9.07 -4.94 15.87
N TYR A 234 9.18 -5.39 14.62
CA TYR A 234 8.17 -5.16 13.59
C TYR A 234 7.66 -6.46 12.97
N GLY A 235 6.43 -6.40 12.46
CA GLY A 235 5.82 -7.39 11.60
C GLY A 235 5.78 -8.79 12.18
N PHE A 236 6.15 -9.77 11.35
CA PHE A 236 6.16 -11.19 11.69
C PHE A 236 7.01 -11.51 12.94
N LYS A 237 8.09 -10.75 13.18
CA LYS A 237 8.98 -10.95 14.34
C LYS A 237 8.28 -10.75 15.68
N ILE A 238 7.14 -10.06 15.71
CA ILE A 238 6.34 -9.91 16.94
C ILE A 238 5.75 -11.27 17.37
N SER A 239 5.38 -12.14 16.42
CA SER A 239 4.94 -13.50 16.72
C SER A 239 6.10 -14.35 17.26
N GLU A 240 7.32 -14.18 16.71
CA GLU A 240 8.53 -14.81 17.21
C GLU A 240 8.89 -14.33 18.62
N LEU A 241 8.71 -13.03 18.90
CA LEU A 241 8.90 -12.44 20.23
C LEU A 241 7.93 -13.03 21.26
N LEU A 242 6.65 -13.17 20.90
CA LEU A 242 5.66 -13.83 21.75
C LEU A 242 6.04 -15.29 22.02
N LEU A 243 6.49 -16.02 20.99
CA LEU A 243 6.96 -17.40 21.13
C LEU A 243 8.17 -17.52 22.04
N GLN A 244 9.15 -16.62 21.91
CA GLN A 244 10.32 -16.58 22.76
C GLN A 244 9.91 -16.42 24.22
N HIS A 245 9.05 -15.45 24.51
CA HIS A 245 8.57 -15.20 25.88
C HIS A 245 7.83 -16.41 26.48
N LEU A 246 6.97 -17.08 25.71
CA LEU A 246 6.28 -18.29 26.16
C LEU A 246 7.26 -19.44 26.49
N ARG A 247 8.49 -19.42 25.95
CA ARG A 247 9.53 -20.43 26.20
C ARG A 247 10.49 -20.06 27.32
N THR A 248 10.85 -18.78 27.45
CA THR A 248 11.94 -18.34 28.33
C THR A 248 11.46 -17.74 29.64
N GLU A 249 10.14 -17.53 29.82
CA GLU A 249 9.54 -16.85 30.98
C GLU A 249 10.12 -15.45 31.26
N THR A 250 10.89 -14.88 30.32
CA THR A 250 11.49 -13.56 30.47
C THR A 250 10.39 -12.53 30.53
N GLU A 251 10.21 -11.83 31.65
CA GLU A 251 9.21 -10.77 31.77
C GLU A 251 9.40 -9.71 30.67
N LEU A 252 8.56 -9.76 29.66
CA LEU A 252 8.40 -8.69 28.69
C LEU A 252 7.19 -7.87 29.15
N ARG A 253 7.40 -6.56 29.32
CA ARG A 253 6.34 -5.63 29.77
C ARG A 253 5.19 -5.64 28.76
N CYS A 254 3.95 -5.48 29.22
CA CYS A 254 2.76 -5.37 28.35
C CYS A 254 2.49 -6.55 27.39
N MET A 255 3.09 -7.72 27.62
CA MET A 255 2.66 -8.95 26.95
C MET A 255 1.46 -9.50 27.71
N ASP A 256 0.28 -9.08 27.28
CA ASP A 256 -1.01 -9.54 27.77
C ASP A 256 -1.92 -9.96 26.60
N TYR A 257 -3.19 -10.25 26.89
CA TYR A 257 -4.18 -10.62 25.88
C TYR A 257 -4.21 -9.69 24.66
N ARG A 258 -3.98 -8.39 24.84
CA ARG A 258 -4.06 -7.40 23.75
C ARG A 258 -3.05 -7.67 22.66
N LEU A 259 -1.82 -8.09 23.00
CA LEU A 259 -0.82 -8.46 21.99
C LEU A 259 -1.25 -9.72 21.21
N VAL A 260 -1.75 -10.74 21.91
CA VAL A 260 -2.27 -11.97 21.29
C VAL A 260 -3.44 -11.64 20.36
N HIS A 261 -4.31 -10.72 20.78
CA HIS A 261 -5.42 -10.23 19.98
C HIS A 261 -4.93 -9.47 18.75
N MET A 262 -3.97 -8.54 18.89
CA MET A 262 -3.40 -7.79 17.76
C MET A 262 -2.79 -8.73 16.73
N ILE A 263 -1.98 -9.71 17.17
CA ILE A 263 -1.38 -10.71 16.26
C ILE A 263 -2.48 -11.42 15.48
N THR A 264 -3.52 -11.89 16.16
CA THR A 264 -4.65 -12.62 15.54
C THR A 264 -5.46 -11.73 14.58
N GLU A 265 -5.75 -10.49 14.98
CA GLU A 265 -6.46 -9.50 14.17
C GLU A 265 -5.65 -9.18 12.91
N ASN A 266 -4.36 -8.92 13.05
CA ASN A 266 -3.43 -8.69 11.94
C ASN A 266 -3.43 -9.85 10.92
N LYS A 267 -3.39 -11.13 11.36
CA LYS A 267 -3.49 -12.27 10.41
C LYS A 267 -4.83 -12.29 9.69
N SER A 268 -5.91 -11.89 10.36
CA SER A 268 -7.24 -11.82 9.75
C SER A 268 -7.31 -10.72 8.69
N LEU A 269 -6.73 -9.55 8.98
CA LEU A 269 -6.64 -8.44 8.04
C LEU A 269 -5.81 -8.81 6.81
N ILE A 270 -4.62 -9.41 6.99
CA ILE A 270 -3.77 -9.84 5.87
C ILE A 270 -4.52 -10.85 4.99
N ALA A 271 -5.21 -11.83 5.57
CA ALA A 271 -6.01 -12.80 4.82
C ALA A 271 -7.16 -12.12 4.04
N GLU A 272 -7.83 -11.14 4.66
CA GLU A 272 -8.87 -10.36 4.02
C GLU A 272 -8.33 -9.53 2.85
N ARG A 273 -7.17 -8.89 3.01
CA ARG A 273 -6.53 -8.09 1.95
C ARG A 273 -6.09 -8.96 0.79
N LEU A 274 -5.48 -10.11 1.06
CA LEU A 274 -5.11 -11.09 0.03
C LEU A 274 -6.33 -11.55 -0.77
N SER A 275 -7.43 -11.86 -0.08
CA SER A 275 -8.69 -12.28 -0.72
C SER A 275 -9.28 -11.14 -1.56
N ALA A 276 -9.38 -9.94 -1.01
CA ALA A 276 -9.95 -8.78 -1.69
C ALA A 276 -9.12 -8.33 -2.90
N ILE A 277 -7.78 -8.43 -2.82
CA ILE A 277 -6.90 -8.26 -3.98
C ILE A 277 -7.15 -9.36 -5.02
N GLY A 278 -7.43 -10.59 -4.57
CA GLY A 278 -7.80 -11.73 -5.41
C GLY A 278 -9.08 -11.61 -6.18
N ASP A 279 -10.08 -10.98 -5.57
CA ASP A 279 -11.39 -10.80 -6.16
C ASP A 279 -11.42 -9.58 -7.10
N LYS A 280 -10.73 -8.50 -6.74
CA LYS A 280 -10.71 -7.25 -7.54
C LYS A 280 -9.74 -7.26 -8.70
N TYR A 281 -8.67 -8.02 -8.60
CA TYR A 281 -7.61 -8.04 -9.59
C TYR A 281 -7.39 -9.47 -10.08
N ASP A 282 -7.31 -9.68 -11.40
CA ASP A 282 -7.04 -11.00 -12.00
C ASP A 282 -5.70 -11.59 -11.52
N LEU A 283 -5.68 -12.22 -10.35
CA LEU A 283 -4.50 -12.90 -9.81
C LEU A 283 -4.26 -14.23 -10.52
N SER A 284 -2.99 -14.62 -10.56
CA SER A 284 -2.62 -16.00 -10.88
C SER A 284 -3.32 -16.99 -9.94
N GLN A 285 -3.71 -18.16 -10.46
CA GLN A 285 -4.34 -19.22 -9.66
C GLN A 285 -3.47 -19.60 -8.46
N LYS A 286 -2.15 -19.62 -8.64
CA LYS A 286 -1.15 -19.84 -7.58
C LYS A 286 -1.38 -18.91 -6.38
N LEU A 287 -1.56 -17.60 -6.61
CA LEU A 287 -1.74 -16.65 -5.52
C LEU A 287 -3.12 -16.80 -4.86
N LYS A 288 -4.16 -17.14 -5.63
CA LYS A 288 -5.50 -17.47 -5.06
C LYS A 288 -5.44 -18.66 -4.12
N ASP A 289 -4.75 -19.73 -4.53
CA ASP A 289 -4.58 -20.94 -3.71
C ASP A 289 -3.77 -20.65 -2.43
N LEU A 290 -2.74 -19.79 -2.53
CA LEU A 290 -1.95 -19.35 -1.38
C LEU A 290 -2.74 -18.45 -0.43
N ALA A 291 -3.59 -17.56 -0.95
CA ALA A 291 -4.47 -16.71 -0.14
C ALA A 291 -5.47 -17.54 0.69
N GLU A 292 -6.06 -18.59 0.10
CA GLU A 292 -6.96 -19.48 0.83
C GLU A 292 -6.23 -20.28 1.91
N LYS A 293 -5.00 -20.76 1.63
CA LYS A 293 -4.15 -21.38 2.67
C LYS A 293 -3.87 -20.41 3.82
N TYR A 294 -3.62 -19.14 3.53
CA TYR A 294 -3.35 -18.13 4.55
C TYR A 294 -4.59 -17.81 5.39
N LYS A 295 -5.77 -17.81 4.77
CA LYS A 295 -7.05 -17.68 5.47
C LYS A 295 -7.28 -18.84 6.46
N VAL A 296 -6.94 -20.08 6.07
CA VAL A 296 -6.97 -21.24 6.97
C VAL A 296 -6.00 -21.05 8.14
N LEU A 297 -4.76 -20.61 7.87
CA LEU A 297 -3.76 -20.31 8.90
C LEU A 297 -4.24 -19.23 9.88
N SER A 298 -4.86 -18.15 9.39
CA SER A 298 -5.46 -17.11 10.22
C SER A 298 -6.55 -17.67 11.17
N GLY A 299 -7.37 -18.61 10.69
CA GLY A 299 -8.32 -19.36 11.53
C GLY A 299 -7.64 -20.19 12.64
N LYS A 300 -6.45 -20.72 12.39
CA LYS A 300 -5.65 -21.41 13.42
C LYS A 300 -5.11 -20.44 14.47
N TYR A 301 -4.66 -19.24 14.09
CA TYR A 301 -4.31 -18.17 15.04
C TYR A 301 -5.48 -17.75 15.93
N HIS A 302 -6.69 -17.68 15.37
CA HIS A 302 -7.90 -17.44 16.16
C HIS A 302 -8.17 -18.56 17.19
N SER A 303 -7.86 -19.81 16.82
CA SER A 303 -7.95 -20.96 17.72
C SER A 303 -6.88 -20.90 18.82
N PHE A 304 -5.66 -20.46 18.50
CA PHE A 304 -4.61 -20.18 19.47
C PHE A 304 -5.04 -19.09 20.47
N ARG A 305 -5.63 -17.98 20.00
CA ARG A 305 -6.18 -16.93 20.90
C ARG A 305 -7.25 -17.49 21.85
N LYS A 306 -8.15 -18.34 21.36
CA LYS A 306 -9.16 -19.02 22.21
C LYS A 306 -8.53 -19.94 23.25
N LEU A 307 -7.49 -20.68 22.86
CA LEU A 307 -6.72 -21.53 23.77
C LEU A 307 -6.07 -20.67 24.87
N TYR A 308 -5.41 -19.57 24.50
CA TYR A 308 -4.86 -18.60 25.45
C TYR A 308 -5.92 -18.13 26.45
N MET A 309 -7.05 -17.62 25.97
CA MET A 309 -8.14 -17.12 26.83
C MET A 309 -8.65 -18.19 27.79
N MET A 310 -8.87 -19.42 27.29
CA MET A 310 -9.34 -20.53 28.12
C MET A 310 -8.34 -20.86 29.24
N LEU A 311 -7.04 -20.91 28.94
CA LEU A 311 -6.01 -21.23 29.93
C LEU A 311 -5.88 -20.11 30.97
N SER A 312 -5.81 -18.85 30.53
CA SER A 312 -5.78 -17.69 31.43
C SER A 312 -7.01 -17.64 32.35
N LEU A 313 -8.21 -17.90 31.82
CA LEU A 313 -9.43 -17.95 32.63
C LEU A 313 -9.38 -19.07 33.67
N LYS A 314 -8.92 -20.27 33.29
CA LYS A 314 -8.82 -21.39 34.23
C LYS A 314 -7.88 -21.07 35.39
N GLU A 315 -6.71 -20.53 35.10
CA GLU A 315 -5.73 -20.16 36.12
C GLU A 315 -6.20 -19.04 37.05
N THR A 316 -6.89 -18.04 36.49
CA THR A 316 -7.42 -16.92 37.28
C THR A 316 -8.75 -17.24 37.97
N LYS A 317 -9.22 -18.50 37.92
CA LYS A 317 -10.52 -18.93 38.47
C LYS A 317 -11.68 -18.12 37.89
N MET A 318 -11.67 -17.95 36.57
CA MET A 318 -12.65 -17.23 35.76
C MET A 318 -12.72 -15.73 36.05
N ARG A 319 -11.69 -15.14 36.67
CA ARG A 319 -11.68 -13.70 37.00
C ARG A 319 -11.28 -12.82 35.83
N THR A 320 -10.30 -13.25 35.03
CA THR A 320 -9.78 -12.46 33.90
C THR A 320 -8.97 -13.32 32.92
N PHE A 321 -8.98 -12.95 31.64
CA PHE A 321 -8.14 -13.55 30.61
C PHE A 321 -6.95 -12.65 30.22
N TYR A 322 -6.79 -11.49 30.87
CA TYR A 322 -5.72 -10.54 30.56
C TYR A 322 -4.31 -11.12 30.75
N PRO A 323 -3.94 -11.66 31.93
CA PRO A 323 -2.57 -12.09 32.17
C PRO A 323 -2.23 -13.33 31.35
N ILE A 324 -0.96 -13.44 30.98
CA ILE A 324 -0.40 -14.66 30.40
C ILE A 324 -0.48 -15.79 31.44
N PRO A 325 -0.87 -17.02 31.03
CA PRO A 325 -0.83 -18.17 31.90
C PRO A 325 0.55 -18.36 32.53
N ARG A 326 0.64 -18.65 33.83
CA ARG A 326 1.90 -18.85 34.56
C ARG A 326 2.20 -20.33 34.82
N ASP A 327 1.21 -21.21 34.67
CA ASP A 327 1.45 -22.64 34.81
C ASP A 327 2.34 -23.15 33.66
N LEU A 328 3.42 -23.85 34.02
CA LEU A 328 4.41 -24.36 33.06
C LEU A 328 3.81 -25.29 32.01
N VAL A 329 2.81 -26.10 32.37
CA VAL A 329 2.16 -27.02 31.42
C VAL A 329 1.35 -26.20 30.41
N ASN A 330 0.64 -25.18 30.86
CA ASN A 330 -0.12 -24.27 30.01
C ASN A 330 0.79 -23.42 29.11
N LEU A 331 1.89 -22.89 29.64
CA LEU A 331 2.90 -22.17 28.87
C LEU A 331 3.51 -23.02 27.76
N ASN A 332 3.96 -24.25 28.09
CA ASN A 332 4.50 -25.18 27.11
C ASN A 332 3.48 -25.53 26.02
N LYS A 333 2.21 -25.70 26.39
CA LYS A 333 1.12 -25.94 25.43
C LYS A 333 0.92 -24.77 24.48
N LEU A 334 0.95 -23.54 24.99
CA LEU A 334 0.88 -22.33 24.17
C LEU A 334 2.10 -22.17 23.27
N ALA A 335 3.31 -22.36 23.81
CA ALA A 335 4.56 -22.27 23.08
C ALA A 335 4.62 -23.28 21.92
N SER A 336 4.23 -24.54 22.16
CA SER A 336 4.16 -25.55 21.11
C SER A 336 3.15 -25.16 20.03
N SER A 337 1.94 -24.75 20.43
CA SER A 337 0.91 -24.34 19.47
C SER A 337 1.32 -23.13 18.63
N LEU A 338 2.00 -22.13 19.23
CA LEU A 338 2.44 -20.95 18.50
C LEU A 338 3.65 -21.26 17.61
N SER A 339 4.56 -22.14 18.04
CA SER A 339 5.73 -22.54 17.26
C SER A 339 5.34 -23.11 15.90
N ASP A 340 4.32 -23.97 15.85
CA ASP A 340 3.84 -24.56 14.59
C ASP A 340 3.24 -23.49 13.67
N LEU A 341 2.49 -22.54 14.24
CA LEU A 341 1.87 -21.44 13.49
C LEU A 341 2.92 -20.49 12.91
N VAL A 342 3.93 -20.13 13.70
CA VAL A 342 5.04 -19.25 13.28
C VAL A 342 5.82 -19.90 12.15
N ALA A 343 6.12 -21.21 12.24
CA ALA A 343 6.81 -21.94 11.18
C ALA A 343 5.99 -22.03 9.89
N GLU A 344 4.70 -22.36 10.00
CA GLU A 344 3.77 -22.43 8.86
C GLU A 344 3.59 -21.06 8.19
N GLU A 345 3.43 -20.01 8.98
CA GLU A 345 3.32 -18.63 8.49
C GLU A 345 4.55 -18.20 7.72
N LYS A 346 5.75 -18.44 8.25
CA LYS A 346 7.00 -18.02 7.62
C LYS A 346 7.12 -18.58 6.20
N ILE A 347 6.90 -19.88 6.05
CA ILE A 347 6.98 -20.57 4.75
C ILE A 347 5.89 -20.05 3.80
N LEU A 348 4.66 -19.92 4.31
CA LEU A 348 3.54 -19.51 3.48
C LEU A 348 3.65 -18.04 3.03
N MET A 349 4.11 -17.16 3.91
CA MET A 349 4.29 -15.74 3.61
C MET A 349 5.39 -15.51 2.58
N GLU A 350 6.49 -16.26 2.65
CA GLU A 350 7.54 -16.23 1.63
C GLU A 350 6.99 -16.61 0.23
N GLN A 351 6.16 -17.66 0.16
CA GLN A 351 5.50 -18.07 -1.08
C GLN A 351 4.52 -17.02 -1.59
N ILE A 352 3.74 -16.40 -0.69
CA ILE A 352 2.81 -15.33 -1.01
C ILE A 352 3.56 -14.12 -1.56
N LEU A 353 4.62 -13.66 -0.88
CA LEU A 353 5.43 -12.53 -1.34
C LEU A 353 5.99 -12.76 -2.73
N SER A 354 6.55 -13.94 -2.99
CA SER A 354 7.05 -14.33 -4.30
C SER A 354 5.94 -14.29 -5.37
N ALA A 355 4.75 -14.81 -5.04
CA ALA A 355 3.62 -14.80 -5.97
C ALA A 355 3.01 -13.39 -6.18
N VAL A 356 2.97 -12.54 -5.16
CA VAL A 356 2.55 -11.14 -5.27
C VAL A 356 3.54 -10.36 -6.13
N GLU A 357 4.84 -10.58 -5.92
CA GLU A 357 5.90 -9.99 -6.73
C GLU A 357 5.75 -10.39 -8.21
N GLU A 358 5.61 -11.69 -8.51
CA GLU A 358 5.37 -12.20 -9.86
C GLU A 358 4.16 -11.49 -10.52
N ASN A 359 3.03 -11.37 -9.81
CA ASN A 359 1.85 -10.68 -10.32
C ASN A 359 2.09 -9.18 -10.54
N TYR A 360 2.79 -8.51 -9.63
CA TYR A 360 3.18 -7.11 -9.77
C TYR A 360 4.02 -6.92 -11.04
N ILE A 361 5.08 -7.71 -11.23
CA ILE A 361 5.95 -7.64 -12.41
C ILE A 361 5.18 -7.90 -13.70
N MET A 362 4.39 -8.97 -13.74
CA MET A 362 3.62 -9.34 -14.93
C MET A 362 2.58 -8.28 -15.29
N SER A 363 2.01 -7.62 -14.28
CA SER A 363 1.10 -6.50 -14.51
C SER A 363 1.86 -5.29 -15.07
N ALA A 364 2.96 -4.88 -14.44
CA ALA A 364 3.63 -3.61 -14.70
C ALA A 364 4.56 -3.62 -15.93
N PHE A 365 5.16 -4.77 -16.26
CA PHE A 365 6.30 -4.84 -17.18
C PHE A 365 6.16 -5.83 -18.34
N SER A 366 4.94 -6.29 -18.65
CA SER A 366 4.61 -7.24 -19.74
C SER A 366 4.83 -8.72 -19.41
N PRO A 367 4.04 -9.65 -20.01
CA PRO A 367 4.24 -11.10 -19.89
C PRO A 367 5.59 -11.66 -20.37
N ALA A 368 6.43 -10.85 -21.02
CA ALA A 368 7.73 -11.27 -21.54
C ALA A 368 8.86 -11.20 -20.51
N MET A 369 8.61 -10.61 -19.35
CA MET A 369 9.55 -10.59 -18.23
C MET A 369 9.65 -11.98 -17.61
N GLN A 370 10.88 -12.48 -17.48
CA GLN A 370 11.17 -13.75 -16.82
C GLN A 370 12.07 -13.52 -15.60
N LYS A 371 11.82 -14.26 -14.52
CA LYS A 371 12.72 -14.28 -13.37
C LYS A 371 14.06 -14.86 -13.79
N LEU A 372 15.15 -14.21 -13.40
CA LEU A 372 16.52 -14.63 -13.63
C LEU A 372 16.98 -15.39 -12.38
N GLU A 373 16.90 -16.72 -12.45
CA GLU A 373 17.19 -17.60 -11.31
C GLU A 373 18.69 -17.93 -11.17
N ASN A 374 19.48 -17.62 -12.18
CA ASN A 374 20.91 -17.93 -12.22
C ASN A 374 21.73 -16.81 -11.59
N TYR A 375 21.83 -16.81 -10.26
CA TYR A 375 22.76 -15.94 -9.53
C TYR A 375 23.64 -16.74 -8.56
N TYR A 376 24.79 -16.18 -8.21
CA TYR A 376 25.67 -16.75 -7.18
C TYR A 376 26.38 -15.65 -6.39
N LEU A 377 26.80 -15.99 -5.18
CA LEU A 377 27.45 -15.07 -4.26
C LEU A 377 28.95 -15.32 -4.26
N LYS A 378 29.75 -14.26 -4.41
CA LYS A 378 31.21 -14.35 -4.36
C LYS A 378 31.81 -13.00 -3.98
N ASP A 379 32.77 -13.01 -3.04
CA ASP A 379 33.56 -11.84 -2.64
C ASP A 379 32.75 -10.61 -2.22
N GLY A 380 31.59 -10.82 -1.56
CA GLY A 380 30.69 -9.72 -1.18
C GLY A 380 29.84 -9.18 -2.33
N TYR A 381 29.71 -9.92 -3.44
CA TYR A 381 28.88 -9.55 -4.58
C TYR A 381 27.89 -10.67 -4.96
N CYS A 382 26.73 -10.27 -5.46
CA CYS A 382 25.77 -11.12 -6.16
C CYS A 382 26.05 -10.98 -7.64
N TYR A 383 26.41 -12.08 -8.29
CA TYR A 383 26.59 -12.16 -9.73
C TYR A 383 25.33 -12.72 -10.34
N ILE A 384 24.72 -11.99 -11.27
CA ILE A 384 23.51 -12.41 -11.98
C ILE A 384 23.87 -12.68 -13.42
N ASN A 385 23.57 -13.88 -13.89
CA ASN A 385 23.69 -14.22 -15.29
C ASN A 385 22.51 -13.61 -16.06
N ILE A 386 22.83 -12.71 -16.99
CA ILE A 386 21.86 -12.05 -17.86
C ILE A 386 22.08 -12.43 -19.33
N ALA A 387 22.88 -13.46 -19.60
CA ALA A 387 23.15 -13.93 -20.95
C ALA A 387 21.82 -14.31 -21.64
N GLY A 388 21.56 -13.67 -22.78
CA GLY A 388 20.32 -13.84 -23.53
C GLY A 388 19.13 -13.00 -23.05
N ALA A 389 19.31 -12.14 -22.04
CA ALA A 389 18.35 -11.08 -21.74
C ALA A 389 18.60 -9.89 -22.68
N ALA A 390 17.60 -9.53 -23.49
CA ALA A 390 17.67 -8.34 -24.35
C ALA A 390 17.64 -7.05 -23.52
N TYR A 391 16.87 -7.06 -22.42
CA TYR A 391 16.76 -5.97 -21.45
C TYR A 391 16.53 -6.57 -20.06
N PRO A 392 17.57 -6.81 -19.24
CA PRO A 392 17.35 -7.12 -17.84
C PRO A 392 16.86 -5.87 -17.13
N LYS A 393 15.77 -6.03 -16.36
CA LYS A 393 15.33 -5.03 -15.40
C LYS A 393 15.62 -5.56 -14.01
N ILE A 394 16.44 -4.83 -13.28
CA ILE A 394 16.69 -5.18 -11.89
C ILE A 394 15.59 -4.52 -11.08
N LEU A 395 14.63 -5.31 -10.64
CA LEU A 395 13.81 -4.92 -9.50
C LEU A 395 14.54 -5.35 -8.24
N SER A 396 15.26 -4.42 -7.65
CA SER A 396 15.75 -4.64 -6.30
C SER A 396 14.64 -4.26 -5.34
N CYS A 397 14.06 -5.25 -4.66
CA CYS A 397 13.16 -5.03 -3.52
C CYS A 397 13.90 -4.59 -2.25
N ILE A 398 15.18 -4.22 -2.33
CA ILE A 398 15.94 -3.84 -1.15
C ILE A 398 15.64 -2.39 -0.81
N ARG A 399 14.78 -2.20 0.20
CA ARG A 399 14.41 -0.91 0.81
C ARG A 399 15.54 -0.20 1.56
N ASN A 400 16.79 -0.62 1.39
CA ASN A 400 17.90 0.00 2.10
C ASN A 400 18.28 1.31 1.40
N LYS A 401 18.26 2.40 2.18
CA LYS A 401 18.93 3.68 1.91
C LYS A 401 20.43 3.44 1.70
N VAL A 402 20.81 2.82 0.59
CA VAL A 402 22.21 2.71 0.19
C VAL A 402 22.46 3.88 -0.75
N PRO A 403 23.27 4.87 -0.36
CA PRO A 403 23.39 6.13 -1.10
C PRO A 403 23.92 5.94 -2.51
N TYR A 404 24.67 4.87 -2.76
CA TYR A 404 25.23 4.58 -4.07
C TYR A 404 25.30 3.07 -4.25
N ARG A 405 24.60 2.56 -5.27
CA ARG A 405 24.82 1.22 -5.76
C ARG A 405 25.33 1.36 -7.18
N PHE A 406 26.36 0.60 -7.52
CA PHE A 406 26.78 0.49 -8.91
C PHE A 406 26.45 -0.91 -9.43
N LEU A 407 26.03 -1.00 -10.68
CA LEU A 407 26.03 -2.25 -11.43
C LEU A 407 27.29 -2.29 -12.26
N GLU A 408 28.04 -3.37 -12.15
CA GLU A 408 29.19 -3.61 -13.01
C GLU A 408 28.91 -4.76 -13.96
N GLY A 409 28.97 -4.46 -15.27
CA GLY A 409 28.83 -5.45 -16.33
C GLY A 409 30.11 -6.25 -16.56
N SER A 410 29.98 -7.40 -17.21
CA SER A 410 31.11 -8.25 -17.61
C SER A 410 32.15 -7.57 -18.50
N ASP A 411 31.81 -6.43 -19.11
CA ASP A 411 32.70 -5.59 -19.92
C ASP A 411 33.44 -4.51 -19.10
N GLY A 412 33.25 -4.49 -17.77
CA GLY A 412 33.81 -3.49 -16.86
C GLY A 412 33.05 -2.17 -16.84
N SER A 413 31.93 -2.05 -17.57
CA SER A 413 31.06 -0.88 -17.48
C SER A 413 30.47 -0.77 -16.08
N LYS A 414 30.57 0.42 -15.47
CA LYS A 414 29.96 0.73 -14.17
C LYS A 414 28.86 1.75 -14.36
N ILE A 415 27.74 1.52 -13.68
CA ILE A 415 26.61 2.45 -13.66
C ILE A 415 26.34 2.77 -12.22
N GLU A 416 26.65 3.99 -11.82
CA GLU A 416 26.21 4.52 -10.53
C GLU A 416 24.74 4.95 -10.67
N TYR A 417 23.93 4.59 -9.69
CA TYR A 417 22.55 5.05 -9.61
C TYR A 417 22.26 5.58 -8.22
N GLU A 418 21.62 6.74 -8.19
CA GLU A 418 20.98 7.27 -6.99
C GLU A 418 19.59 6.65 -6.88
N THR A 419 19.32 5.97 -5.77
CA THR A 419 17.97 5.54 -5.42
C THR A 419 17.23 6.73 -4.81
N THR A 420 16.87 7.72 -5.63
CA THR A 420 16.19 8.94 -5.17
C THR A 420 14.69 8.79 -4.95
N LEU A 421 14.08 7.66 -5.31
CA LEU A 421 12.63 7.46 -5.17
C LEU A 421 12.28 6.29 -4.25
N LEU A 422 11.54 6.65 -3.19
CA LEU A 422 11.03 5.80 -2.11
C LEU A 422 10.03 4.73 -2.56
N TYR A 423 9.61 4.71 -3.83
CA TYR A 423 8.66 3.75 -4.39
C TYR A 423 8.99 3.53 -5.88
N ASP A 424 9.14 2.27 -6.29
CA ASP A 424 9.31 1.82 -7.68
C ASP A 424 10.62 2.21 -8.40
N SER A 425 11.80 1.91 -7.85
CA SER A 425 13.03 1.93 -8.66
C SER A 425 13.12 0.69 -9.55
N VAL A 426 12.31 0.64 -10.61
CA VAL A 426 12.51 -0.33 -11.69
C VAL A 426 13.59 0.21 -12.60
N MET A 427 14.82 -0.25 -12.37
CA MET A 427 15.92 0.12 -13.23
C MET A 427 15.87 -0.67 -14.51
N SER A 428 15.73 0.06 -15.62
CA SER A 428 15.83 -0.48 -16.96
C SER A 428 17.20 -0.14 -17.52
N TYR A 429 18.02 -1.16 -17.77
CA TYR A 429 19.32 -0.96 -18.38
C TYR A 429 19.28 -1.37 -19.87
N PRO A 430 19.61 -0.46 -20.81
CA PRO A 430 19.93 -0.87 -22.16
C PRO A 430 21.27 -1.61 -22.13
N ILE A 431 21.24 -2.94 -22.11
CA ILE A 431 22.44 -3.75 -22.20
C ILE A 431 23.03 -3.65 -23.60
N LYS A 432 24.29 -3.24 -23.69
CA LYS A 432 25.12 -3.52 -24.87
C LYS A 432 25.20 -5.04 -25.04
N ASN A 433 25.00 -5.54 -26.25
CA ASN A 433 24.90 -6.98 -26.60
C ASN A 433 25.99 -7.93 -26.05
N ASN A 434 27.05 -7.44 -25.40
CA ASN A 434 28.19 -8.21 -24.92
C ASN A 434 28.22 -8.41 -23.39
N ILE A 435 27.26 -7.87 -22.63
CA ILE A 435 27.23 -8.05 -21.17
C ILE A 435 26.51 -9.38 -20.85
N THR A 436 27.24 -10.31 -20.23
CA THR A 436 26.74 -11.67 -19.91
C THR A 436 26.41 -11.85 -18.43
N TRP A 437 26.99 -11.02 -17.56
CA TRP A 437 26.68 -10.96 -16.15
C TRP A 437 26.73 -9.51 -15.64
N VAL A 438 25.97 -9.25 -14.59
CA VAL A 438 26.09 -8.04 -13.75
C VAL A 438 26.42 -8.45 -12.33
N ARG A 439 27.25 -7.66 -11.65
CA ARG A 439 27.49 -7.85 -10.21
C ARG A 439 26.92 -6.70 -9.39
N TYR A 440 26.43 -7.04 -8.21
CA TYR A 440 25.82 -6.12 -7.26
C TYR A 440 26.41 -6.36 -5.86
N PRO A 441 26.91 -5.33 -5.14
CA PRO A 441 27.52 -5.50 -3.82
C PRO A 441 26.48 -5.88 -2.75
N ILE A 442 26.79 -6.86 -1.93
CA ILE A 442 25.95 -7.39 -0.85
C ILE A 442 26.61 -7.07 0.48
N ARG A 443 25.85 -6.56 1.46
CA ARG A 443 26.34 -6.46 2.84
C ARG A 443 26.25 -7.81 3.56
N GLU A 444 27.12 -8.05 4.54
CA GLU A 444 27.14 -9.31 5.33
C GLU A 444 25.79 -9.68 5.96
N ASN A 445 24.88 -8.71 6.15
CA ASN A 445 23.55 -8.91 6.75
C ASN A 445 22.41 -9.06 5.71
N GLU A 446 22.72 -9.13 4.41
CA GLU A 446 21.75 -9.19 3.29
C GLU A 446 21.67 -10.57 2.61
N THR A 447 22.38 -11.59 3.10
CA THR A 447 22.42 -12.93 2.48
C THR A 447 21.05 -13.62 2.40
N ASP A 448 20.16 -13.33 3.35
CA ASP A 448 18.80 -13.88 3.40
C ASP A 448 17.78 -13.06 2.57
N LYS A 449 18.25 -12.00 1.90
CA LYS A 449 17.42 -10.95 1.27
C LYS A 449 17.86 -10.70 -0.16
N MET A 450 17.96 -11.78 -0.94
CA MET A 450 18.33 -11.68 -2.35
C MET A 450 17.25 -10.90 -3.12
N PRO A 451 17.61 -9.84 -3.85
CA PRO A 451 16.68 -9.19 -4.75
C PRO A 451 16.28 -10.17 -5.86
N SER A 452 15.00 -10.18 -6.24
CA SER A 452 14.55 -10.95 -7.40
C SER A 452 14.97 -10.22 -8.67
N PHE A 453 15.75 -10.88 -9.51
CA PHE A 453 16.15 -10.32 -10.80
C PHE A 453 15.16 -10.74 -11.88
N TYR A 454 14.78 -9.80 -12.74
CA TYR A 454 13.93 -10.10 -13.88
C TYR A 454 14.60 -9.63 -15.17
N GLY A 455 14.31 -10.31 -16.28
CA GLY A 455 14.80 -9.88 -17.57
C GLY A 455 13.84 -10.21 -18.69
N CYS A 456 13.76 -9.29 -19.63
CA CYS A 456 13.07 -9.50 -20.88
C CYS A 456 14.03 -10.26 -21.81
N LYS A 457 13.79 -11.57 -22.00
CA LYS A 457 14.61 -12.43 -22.90
C LYS A 457 14.46 -12.08 -24.38
N SER A 458 13.45 -11.29 -24.73
CA SER A 458 13.13 -10.96 -26.10
C SER A 458 12.48 -9.60 -26.13
N SER A 459 13.23 -8.58 -26.51
CA SER A 459 12.60 -7.57 -27.33
C SER A 459 13.16 -7.80 -28.73
N ALA A 460 12.26 -8.03 -29.69
CA ALA A 460 12.56 -7.95 -31.11
C ALA A 460 13.33 -6.65 -31.47
N PHE A 461 13.26 -5.64 -30.59
CA PHE A 461 13.89 -4.32 -30.71
C PHE A 461 15.35 -4.21 -30.22
N SER A 462 16.01 -5.29 -29.78
CA SER A 462 17.45 -5.20 -29.49
C SER A 462 18.19 -4.84 -30.78
N GLY A 463 18.75 -3.62 -30.84
CA GLY A 463 19.36 -3.07 -32.06
C GLY A 463 18.37 -2.57 -33.12
N ALA A 464 17.09 -2.38 -32.78
CA ALA A 464 16.13 -1.77 -33.71
C ALA A 464 16.32 -0.26 -33.84
N ALA A 465 16.10 0.24 -35.05
CA ALA A 465 15.99 1.66 -35.32
C ALA A 465 14.52 2.09 -35.22
N VAL A 466 14.28 3.30 -34.70
CA VAL A 466 12.94 3.91 -34.66
C VAL A 466 12.98 5.25 -35.35
N SER A 467 11.99 5.48 -36.19
CA SER A 467 11.71 6.78 -36.80
C SER A 467 10.26 7.16 -36.52
N ALA A 468 9.99 8.46 -36.42
CA ALA A 468 8.65 8.99 -36.20
C ALA A 468 8.19 9.83 -37.40
N SER A 469 6.87 9.99 -37.53
CA SER A 469 6.26 10.95 -38.46
C SER A 469 6.64 12.39 -38.13
N SER A 470 6.68 12.72 -36.84
CA SER A 470 7.05 14.03 -36.30
C SER A 470 7.57 13.88 -34.86
N ILE A 471 8.27 14.91 -34.39
CA ILE A 471 8.74 15.01 -33.00
C ILE A 471 8.41 16.43 -32.53
N HIS A 472 7.62 16.53 -31.46
CA HIS A 472 7.35 17.79 -30.79
C HIS A 472 8.61 18.28 -30.08
N ASN A 473 8.96 19.54 -30.24
CA ASN A 473 10.09 20.13 -29.53
C ASN A 473 9.58 21.03 -28.40
N PRO A 474 9.44 20.53 -27.16
CA PRO A 474 9.00 21.35 -26.04
C PRO A 474 10.13 22.27 -25.58
N ASP A 475 9.80 23.51 -25.23
CA ASP A 475 10.75 24.45 -24.60
C ASP A 475 11.27 23.95 -23.24
N THR A 476 10.66 22.91 -22.69
CA THR A 476 10.85 22.40 -21.33
C THR A 476 11.76 21.17 -21.29
N GLY A 477 13.08 21.32 -21.43
CA GLY A 477 14.15 20.41 -20.96
C GLY A 477 14.18 18.90 -21.33
N SER A 478 13.05 18.21 -21.39
CA SER A 478 12.87 16.83 -21.85
C SER A 478 12.89 16.79 -23.38
N ILE A 479 13.67 15.88 -23.97
CA ILE A 479 13.79 15.72 -25.42
C ILE A 479 12.96 14.50 -25.86
N PRO A 480 11.77 14.67 -26.46
CA PRO A 480 10.85 13.56 -26.71
C PRO A 480 11.14 12.83 -28.03
N GLU A 481 12.27 12.13 -28.09
CA GLU A 481 12.73 11.47 -29.31
C GLU A 481 11.97 10.16 -29.63
N ALA A 482 11.93 9.79 -30.91
CA ALA A 482 11.35 8.52 -31.35
C ALA A 482 12.01 7.30 -30.68
N LYS A 483 13.33 7.33 -30.46
CA LYS A 483 14.08 6.23 -29.83
C LYS A 483 13.70 6.01 -28.37
N ASN A 484 13.11 7.02 -27.71
CA ASN A 484 12.74 6.94 -26.30
C ASN A 484 11.69 5.87 -26.04
N VAL A 485 10.85 5.52 -27.03
CA VAL A 485 9.86 4.44 -26.87
C VAL A 485 10.49 3.04 -26.75
N LEU A 486 11.79 2.91 -27.04
CA LEU A 486 12.57 1.70 -26.78
C LEU A 486 13.24 1.72 -25.41
N ILE A 487 13.33 2.90 -24.78
CA ILE A 487 13.92 3.10 -23.47
C ILE A 487 12.79 2.85 -22.46
N TYR A 488 12.94 1.81 -21.64
CA TYR A 488 11.94 1.43 -20.63
C TYR A 488 11.99 2.38 -19.41
N ASP A 489 11.86 3.68 -19.64
CA ASP A 489 11.95 4.74 -18.64
C ASP A 489 10.61 5.50 -18.62
N ASP A 490 10.08 5.72 -17.41
CA ASP A 490 8.85 6.48 -17.21
C ASP A 490 9.04 8.00 -17.40
N LEU A 491 10.29 8.47 -17.52
CA LEU A 491 10.69 9.87 -17.75
C LEU A 491 10.99 10.17 -19.23
N SER A 492 11.26 9.14 -20.04
CA SER A 492 11.50 9.24 -21.47
C SER A 492 10.22 8.95 -22.25
N PHE A 493 9.96 9.73 -23.30
CA PHE A 493 8.79 9.51 -24.15
C PHE A 493 9.04 10.00 -25.57
N TRP A 494 8.23 9.53 -26.52
CA TRP A 494 8.04 10.17 -27.81
C TRP A 494 6.76 11.00 -27.79
N SER A 495 6.81 12.15 -28.46
CA SER A 495 5.66 13.01 -28.65
C SER A 495 5.61 13.51 -30.09
N PRO A 496 4.53 13.28 -30.86
CA PRO A 496 4.36 13.90 -32.17
C PRO A 496 4.00 15.38 -32.03
N GLU A 497 4.23 16.15 -33.09
CA GLU A 497 3.75 17.53 -33.18
C GLU A 497 2.22 17.59 -33.11
N ILE A 498 1.67 18.62 -32.46
CA ILE A 498 0.21 18.80 -32.33
C ILE A 498 -0.47 18.93 -33.70
N SER A 499 0.27 19.42 -34.70
CA SER A 499 -0.21 19.56 -36.08
C SER A 499 -0.19 18.25 -36.88
N ASP A 500 0.44 17.18 -36.36
CA ASP A 500 0.53 15.89 -37.04
C ASP A 500 -0.81 15.15 -37.00
N ARG A 501 -1.49 15.11 -38.16
CA ARG A 501 -2.79 14.45 -38.32
C ARG A 501 -2.72 12.93 -38.45
N ASN A 502 -1.52 12.36 -38.62
CA ASN A 502 -1.34 10.92 -38.75
C ASN A 502 -0.06 10.48 -38.02
N PRO A 503 -0.02 10.58 -36.69
CA PRO A 503 1.17 10.24 -35.91
C PRO A 503 1.51 8.77 -36.06
N PHE A 504 2.76 8.47 -36.37
CA PHE A 504 3.23 7.09 -36.39
C PHE A 504 4.70 6.94 -35.96
N LEU A 505 5.02 5.74 -35.49
CA LEU A 505 6.38 5.26 -35.27
C LEU A 505 6.65 4.07 -36.18
N ILE A 506 7.76 4.11 -36.92
CA ILE A 506 8.26 2.99 -37.69
C ILE A 506 9.43 2.38 -36.94
N PHE A 507 9.32 1.07 -36.70
CA PHE A 507 10.34 0.26 -36.08
C PHE A 507 10.98 -0.65 -37.12
N THR A 508 12.29 -0.58 -37.26
CA THR A 508 13.07 -1.42 -38.17
C THR A 508 13.97 -2.34 -37.34
N LEU A 509 13.65 -3.62 -37.36
CA LEU A 509 14.37 -4.64 -36.62
C LEU A 509 15.67 -5.06 -37.34
N PRO A 510 16.68 -5.57 -36.63
CA PRO A 510 17.90 -6.07 -37.27
C PRO A 510 17.66 -7.29 -38.17
N ARG A 511 16.65 -8.11 -37.85
CA ARG A 511 16.24 -9.31 -38.60
C ARG A 511 14.73 -9.49 -38.61
N GLU A 512 14.22 -10.40 -39.44
CA GLU A 512 12.81 -10.79 -39.38
C GLU A 512 12.52 -11.49 -38.05
N GLU A 513 11.44 -11.08 -37.38
CA GLU A 513 10.99 -11.64 -36.11
C GLU A 513 9.52 -12.06 -36.20
N VAL A 514 9.13 -12.98 -35.32
CA VAL A 514 7.74 -13.48 -35.20
C VAL A 514 7.12 -12.87 -33.95
N PHE A 515 5.91 -12.33 -34.08
CA PHE A 515 5.20 -11.66 -33.00
C PHE A 515 3.69 -11.91 -33.13
N GLN A 516 3.01 -11.92 -31.99
CA GLN A 516 1.60 -12.24 -31.78
C GLN A 516 0.96 -11.34 -30.71
N CYS A 517 1.70 -10.41 -30.13
CA CYS A 517 1.23 -9.50 -29.10
C CYS A 517 1.91 -8.14 -29.26
N CYS A 518 1.24 -7.08 -28.80
CA CYS A 518 1.84 -5.77 -28.63
C CYS A 518 1.50 -5.18 -27.27
N ALA A 519 2.32 -4.26 -26.79
CA ALA A 519 2.01 -3.41 -25.66
C ALA A 519 2.41 -1.96 -25.92
N ILE A 520 1.62 -1.00 -25.45
CA ILE A 520 1.88 0.44 -25.54
C ILE A 520 1.68 1.04 -24.15
N ALA A 521 2.57 1.94 -23.74
CA ALA A 521 2.39 2.71 -22.52
C ALA A 521 2.48 4.21 -22.78
N GLU A 522 1.57 4.93 -22.15
CA GLU A 522 1.49 6.39 -22.18
C GLU A 522 2.35 6.98 -21.06
N TYR A 523 2.95 8.11 -21.38
CA TYR A 523 3.66 8.92 -20.39
C TYR A 523 2.66 9.67 -19.53
N CYS A 524 2.88 9.61 -18.22
CA CYS A 524 2.03 10.22 -17.23
C CYS A 524 2.91 10.62 -16.05
N THR A 525 3.24 11.91 -15.94
CA THR A 525 3.88 12.46 -14.75
C THR A 525 2.87 12.64 -13.64
N PHE A 526 3.32 12.42 -12.40
CA PHE A 526 2.56 12.65 -11.17
C PHE A 526 1.92 14.05 -11.07
N LEU A 527 2.42 15.04 -11.83
CA LEU A 527 1.99 16.44 -11.80
C LEU A 527 1.10 16.86 -12.99
N ASP A 528 1.09 16.14 -14.13
CA ASP A 528 0.39 16.57 -15.37
C ASP A 528 -0.92 15.80 -15.67
N HIS A 529 -1.48 15.07 -14.70
CA HIS A 529 -2.58 14.12 -14.96
C HIS A 529 -3.92 14.73 -15.38
N GLU A 530 -4.15 16.04 -15.19
CA GLU A 530 -5.33 16.72 -15.74
C GLU A 530 -5.21 17.01 -17.24
N ALA A 531 -3.99 16.91 -17.78
CA ALA A 531 -3.61 17.31 -19.13
C ALA A 531 -3.20 16.14 -20.03
N SER A 532 -2.90 14.95 -19.47
CA SER A 532 -2.37 13.85 -20.27
C SER A 532 -3.44 13.17 -21.13
N ILE A 533 -3.15 13.15 -22.43
CA ILE A 533 -3.98 12.58 -23.48
C ILE A 533 -3.88 11.06 -23.45
N CYS A 534 -5.03 10.39 -23.43
CA CYS A 534 -5.11 8.94 -23.66
C CYS A 534 -5.29 8.65 -25.15
N ILE A 535 -4.45 7.77 -25.70
CA ILE A 535 -4.61 7.16 -27.01
C ILE A 535 -5.91 6.37 -27.01
N LYS A 536 -6.91 6.84 -27.76
CA LYS A 536 -8.19 6.13 -27.90
C LYS A 536 -8.11 5.01 -28.91
N HIS A 537 -7.45 5.26 -30.03
CA HIS A 537 -7.40 4.34 -31.15
C HIS A 537 -5.97 4.23 -31.68
N PHE A 538 -5.53 3.01 -31.94
CA PHE A 538 -4.25 2.79 -32.62
C PHE A 538 -4.30 1.54 -33.49
N ALA A 539 -3.39 1.46 -34.45
CA ALA A 539 -3.20 0.31 -35.30
C ALA A 539 -1.73 -0.07 -35.40
N ILE A 540 -1.48 -1.34 -35.65
CA ILE A 540 -0.14 -1.86 -35.93
C ILE A 540 -0.17 -2.43 -37.35
N ASP A 541 0.77 -1.97 -38.17
CA ASP A 541 1.00 -2.52 -39.50
C ASP A 541 2.34 -3.25 -39.57
N VAL A 542 2.44 -4.24 -40.45
CA VAL A 542 3.70 -4.88 -40.86
C VAL A 542 4.00 -4.55 -42.31
N LYS A 543 5.26 -4.32 -42.63
CA LYS A 543 5.69 -4.18 -44.03
C LYS A 543 5.89 -5.56 -44.66
N ALA A 544 5.12 -5.86 -45.69
CA ALA A 544 5.26 -7.09 -46.45
C ALA A 544 6.50 -7.04 -47.37
N LYS A 545 6.94 -8.21 -47.87
CA LYS A 545 8.11 -8.33 -48.76
C LYS A 545 8.01 -7.50 -50.05
N ASN A 546 6.79 -7.19 -50.49
CA ASN A 546 6.52 -6.32 -51.64
C ASN A 546 6.57 -4.82 -51.29
N GLY A 547 7.00 -4.46 -50.09
CA GLY A 547 7.10 -3.08 -49.60
C GLY A 547 5.80 -2.45 -49.12
N ARG A 548 4.65 -3.13 -49.25
CA ARG A 548 3.35 -2.59 -48.82
C ARG A 548 3.11 -2.84 -47.33
N TRP A 549 2.52 -1.85 -46.67
CA TRP A 549 2.04 -1.98 -45.29
C TRP A 549 0.74 -2.78 -45.25
N ARG A 550 0.64 -3.72 -44.31
CA ARG A 550 -0.56 -4.50 -44.03
C ARG A 550 -0.92 -4.34 -42.56
N GLU A 551 -2.15 -3.91 -42.29
CA GLU A 551 -2.68 -3.84 -40.93
C GLU A 551 -2.73 -5.23 -40.29
N VAL A 552 -2.20 -5.33 -39.08
CA VAL A 552 -2.16 -6.55 -38.27
C VAL A 552 -3.28 -6.53 -37.24
N VAL A 553 -3.44 -5.38 -36.58
CA VAL A 553 -4.46 -5.18 -35.55
C VAL A 553 -4.83 -3.71 -35.49
N LYS A 554 -6.12 -3.44 -35.27
CA LYS A 554 -6.68 -2.13 -34.94
C LYS A 554 -7.39 -2.24 -33.61
N LEU A 555 -7.11 -1.31 -32.70
CA LEU A 555 -7.48 -1.40 -31.29
C LEU A 555 -8.16 -0.11 -30.86
N GLU A 556 -9.23 -0.28 -30.09
CA GLU A 556 -9.96 0.78 -29.40
C GLU A 556 -9.78 0.59 -27.90
N LYS A 557 -9.29 1.62 -27.24
CA LYS A 557 -8.99 1.62 -25.82
C LYS A 557 -10.25 2.01 -25.05
N GLN A 558 -10.88 1.03 -24.40
CA GLN A 558 -12.11 1.24 -23.63
C GLN A 558 -11.88 1.84 -22.22
N GLU A 559 -10.65 1.86 -21.72
CA GLU A 559 -10.32 2.31 -20.36
C GLU A 559 -9.11 3.25 -20.30
N LYS A 560 -9.07 4.17 -19.33
CA LYS A 560 -7.93 5.05 -19.03
C LYS A 560 -6.75 4.30 -18.36
N ARG A 561 -6.25 3.22 -18.96
CA ARG A 561 -5.07 2.49 -18.46
C ARG A 561 -3.77 3.13 -18.98
N LYS A 562 -2.75 3.28 -18.13
CA LYS A 562 -1.40 3.75 -18.55
C LYS A 562 -0.77 2.83 -19.60
N THR A 563 -0.99 1.52 -19.44
CA THR A 563 -0.46 0.49 -20.33
C THR A 563 -1.60 -0.31 -20.95
N PHE A 564 -1.51 -0.57 -22.25
CA PHE A 564 -2.47 -1.37 -23.00
C PHE A 564 -1.73 -2.46 -23.76
N SER A 565 -2.25 -3.69 -23.75
CA SER A 565 -1.69 -4.80 -24.52
C SER A 565 -2.77 -5.54 -25.30
N ALA A 566 -2.40 -6.10 -26.45
CA ALA A 566 -3.32 -6.83 -27.31
C ALA A 566 -2.63 -8.02 -27.96
N LYS A 567 -3.34 -9.14 -28.06
CA LYS A 567 -2.92 -10.34 -28.79
C LYS A 567 -3.54 -10.35 -30.17
N PHE A 568 -2.80 -10.80 -31.17
CA PHE A 568 -3.24 -10.97 -32.56
C PHE A 568 -2.61 -12.23 -33.17
N ARG A 569 -3.02 -12.59 -34.39
CA ARG A 569 -2.48 -13.76 -35.09
C ARG A 569 -0.97 -13.58 -35.29
N LYS A 570 -0.19 -14.67 -35.16
CA LYS A 570 1.26 -14.64 -35.42
C LYS A 570 1.56 -13.99 -36.78
N VAL A 571 2.42 -12.99 -36.77
CA VAL A 571 2.92 -12.27 -37.95
C VAL A 571 4.44 -12.33 -37.95
N VAL A 572 5.02 -12.34 -39.15
CA VAL A 572 6.46 -12.28 -39.38
C VAL A 572 6.79 -10.99 -40.12
N GLY A 573 7.82 -10.28 -39.68
CA GLY A 573 8.26 -9.06 -40.35
C GLY A 573 9.56 -8.50 -39.82
N LYS A 574 10.16 -7.58 -40.59
CA LYS A 574 11.34 -6.80 -40.19
C LYS A 574 10.99 -5.35 -39.85
N GLU A 575 9.92 -4.81 -40.44
CA GLU A 575 9.49 -3.43 -40.23
C GLU A 575 8.03 -3.36 -39.81
N PHE A 576 7.76 -2.56 -38.79
CA PHE A 576 6.43 -2.36 -38.22
C PHE A 576 6.12 -0.89 -38.06
N ARG A 577 4.83 -0.57 -38.10
CA ARG A 577 4.36 0.79 -37.92
C ARG A 577 3.26 0.82 -36.88
N LEU A 578 3.50 1.53 -35.78
CA LEU A 578 2.45 1.93 -34.84
C LEU A 578 1.83 3.22 -35.36
N ARG A 579 0.53 3.21 -35.66
CA ARG A 579 -0.25 4.41 -36.05
C ARG A 579 -1.19 4.79 -34.93
N ILE A 580 -1.22 6.06 -34.58
CA ILE A 580 -2.24 6.63 -33.70
C ILE A 580 -3.40 7.08 -34.59
N LEU A 581 -4.57 6.50 -34.35
CA LEU A 581 -5.77 6.80 -35.11
C LEU A 581 -6.56 7.89 -34.39
N ASP A 582 -7.19 8.76 -35.17
CA ASP A 582 -8.02 9.87 -34.69
C ASP A 582 -7.32 10.74 -33.62
N PRO A 583 -6.11 11.25 -33.92
CA PRO A 583 -5.33 12.05 -32.99
C PRO A 583 -6.14 13.22 -32.42
N GLN A 584 -7.00 13.87 -33.22
CA GLN A 584 -7.78 15.03 -32.77
C GLN A 584 -8.78 14.71 -31.64
N GLU A 585 -9.34 13.50 -31.61
CA GLU A 585 -10.16 13.07 -30.46
C GLU A 585 -9.32 12.76 -29.23
N SER A 586 -8.03 12.50 -29.44
CA SER A 586 -7.03 12.34 -28.39
C SER A 586 -6.48 13.71 -27.95
N PHE A 587 -6.61 14.80 -28.74
CA PHE A 587 -6.09 16.15 -28.46
C PHE A 587 -7.13 17.20 -27.97
N PRO A 588 -8.03 16.94 -26.99
CA PRO A 588 -9.10 17.89 -26.68
C PRO A 588 -8.64 19.20 -26.00
N SER A 589 -7.41 19.26 -25.48
CA SER A 589 -6.89 20.37 -24.65
C SER A 589 -5.58 20.98 -25.15
N GLY A 590 -5.13 20.63 -26.37
CA GLY A 590 -3.89 21.17 -26.94
C GLY A 590 -2.59 20.68 -26.29
N HIS A 591 -2.67 19.73 -25.36
CA HIS A 591 -1.49 19.06 -24.83
C HIS A 591 -0.91 18.09 -25.86
N PRO A 592 0.40 17.84 -25.88
CA PRO A 592 0.98 16.87 -26.80
C PRO A 592 0.75 15.42 -26.32
N LEU A 593 0.59 14.48 -27.27
CA LEU A 593 0.51 13.04 -27.00
C LEU A 593 1.88 12.57 -26.53
N ARG A 594 1.96 11.71 -25.52
CA ARG A 594 3.25 11.20 -25.03
C ARG A 594 3.23 9.68 -24.86
N ILE A 595 4.08 8.97 -25.60
CA ILE A 595 4.25 7.51 -25.52
C ILE A 595 5.57 7.21 -24.82
N SER A 596 5.51 6.57 -23.66
CA SER A 596 6.71 6.16 -22.91
C SER A 596 7.39 4.96 -23.55
N TYR A 597 6.63 3.93 -23.94
CA TYR A 597 7.21 2.75 -24.56
C TYR A 597 6.25 1.90 -25.40
N PHE A 598 6.81 1.10 -26.31
CA PHE A 598 6.07 0.18 -27.19
C PHE A 598 6.79 -1.16 -27.41
N TYR A 599 6.04 -2.27 -27.42
CA TYR A 599 6.55 -3.63 -27.63
C TYR A 599 5.74 -4.48 -28.61
N LEU A 600 6.43 -5.48 -29.16
CA LEU A 600 5.95 -6.58 -29.97
C LEU A 600 6.56 -7.87 -29.39
N PHE A 601 5.74 -8.88 -29.12
CA PHE A 601 6.12 -10.18 -28.56
C PHE A 601 5.51 -11.33 -29.34
#